data_AF-A0A4D7BBI6-F1
#
_entry.id   AF-A0A4D7BBI6-F1
#
_cell.length_a   1.000
_cell.length_b   1.000
_cell.length_c   1.000
_cell.angle_alpha   90.00
_cell.angle_beta   90.00
_cell.angle_gamma   90.00
#
_symmetry.space_group_name_H-M   'P 1'
#
loop_
_entity.id
_entity.type
_entity.pdbx_description
1 polymer ?
#
loop_
_entity_poly.entity_id
_entity_poly.type
_entity_poly.pdbx_seq_one_letter_code
_entity_poly.pdbx_strand_id
1 'polypeptide(L)'
;MPQFTDRTPVNFDARYKQNGQFVRGGLHWRVFADQPEANGAIALITESRDAAPTFALRPGTYIVHTAFGTVAQAQKVEIGTGPFRQTMVLNAGALKLVGKVGERDIPNARLAFDIFAGGLFDGGEPRLVMRQAPAGDLIALTEGTYHIVSVYGDANATIRADIRIRAGQVTDATIHHRAANVSLRLVKEREGGEPIGNAAWTVLTPGGDVIKESIGAFPSMVLQEGEYLAIARYEGRVFNRKFQVEAGKDLELQVVAR
;
A
#
# COMPACT_ATOMS: atom_id res chain seq x y z
N MET A 1 9.51 54.12 4.22
CA MET A 1 9.62 52.69 4.55
C MET A 1 8.29 52.03 4.25
N PRO A 2 8.20 50.91 3.52
CA PRO A 2 6.91 50.31 3.24
C PRO A 2 6.35 49.64 4.49
N GLN A 3 5.11 49.97 4.81
CA GLN A 3 4.32 49.49 5.93
C GLN A 3 3.99 48.00 5.79
N PHE A 4 4.55 47.16 6.65
CA PHE A 4 4.04 45.80 6.93
C PHE A 4 3.01 45.80 8.07
N THR A 5 2.34 46.92 8.33
CA THR A 5 1.49 47.11 9.53
C THR A 5 0.10 46.50 9.44
N ASP A 6 -0.30 45.88 8.32
CA ASP A 6 -1.61 45.22 8.16
C ASP A 6 -1.55 43.69 8.16
N ARG A 7 -0.35 43.09 8.30
CA ARG A 7 -0.17 41.64 8.32
C ARG A 7 0.40 41.14 9.63
N THR A 8 -0.20 40.08 10.10
CA THR A 8 0.15 39.35 11.30
C THR A 8 1.13 38.22 10.95
N PRO A 9 2.26 38.08 11.67
CA PRO A 9 3.10 36.91 11.56
C PRO A 9 2.37 35.69 12.16
N VAL A 10 2.25 34.63 11.37
CA VAL A 10 1.54 33.40 11.69
C VAL A 10 2.52 32.23 11.61
N ASN A 11 2.81 31.62 12.74
CA ASN A 11 3.66 30.43 12.83
C ASN A 11 2.82 29.16 12.89
N PHE A 12 3.16 28.18 12.06
CA PHE A 12 2.60 26.84 12.18
C PHE A 12 3.71 25.85 12.51
N ASP A 13 3.37 24.81 13.27
CA ASP A 13 4.18 23.62 13.46
C ASP A 13 3.25 22.41 13.67
N ALA A 14 3.76 21.19 13.55
CA ALA A 14 2.97 19.99 13.76
C ALA A 14 3.65 19.01 14.70
N ARG A 15 2.86 18.23 15.43
CA ARG A 15 3.30 17.13 16.29
C ARG A 15 2.60 15.83 15.90
N TYR A 16 3.32 14.71 16.04
CA TYR A 16 2.75 13.38 15.77
C TYR A 16 1.59 13.03 16.72
N LYS A 17 1.65 13.49 17.97
CA LYS A 17 0.61 13.33 18.99
C LYS A 17 0.64 14.49 19.97
N GLN A 18 -0.39 14.60 20.81
CA GLN A 18 -0.43 15.60 21.88
C GLN A 18 0.79 15.43 22.79
N ASN A 19 1.47 16.53 23.11
CA ASN A 19 2.72 16.56 23.88
C ASN A 19 3.87 15.68 23.30
N GLY A 20 3.77 15.25 22.04
CA GLY A 20 4.76 14.43 21.34
C GLY A 20 5.83 15.26 20.62
N GLN A 21 6.72 14.60 19.88
CA GLN A 21 7.75 15.27 19.08
C GLN A 21 7.16 16.07 17.93
N PHE A 22 7.86 17.15 17.55
CA PHE A 22 7.56 17.90 16.33
C PHE A 22 7.87 17.08 15.09
N VAL A 23 7.03 17.20 14.08
CA VAL A 23 7.27 16.68 12.73
C VAL A 23 8.29 17.59 12.06
N ARG A 24 9.42 17.04 11.63
CA ARG A 24 10.57 17.82 11.13
C ARG A 24 10.68 17.90 9.60
N GLY A 25 9.76 17.26 8.87
CA GLY A 25 9.77 17.25 7.41
C GLY A 25 8.58 16.46 6.84
N GLY A 26 8.42 16.51 5.51
CA GLY A 26 7.33 15.84 4.81
C GLY A 26 5.96 16.50 5.00
N LEU A 27 5.92 17.71 5.54
CA LEU A 27 4.70 18.49 5.72
C LEU A 27 4.37 19.30 4.46
N HIS A 28 3.07 19.50 4.22
CA HIS A 28 2.58 20.48 3.25
C HIS A 28 1.43 21.26 3.87
N TRP A 29 1.72 22.52 4.18
CA TRP A 29 0.80 23.51 4.70
C TRP A 29 0.12 24.24 3.55
N ARG A 30 -1.20 24.35 3.59
CA ARG A 30 -1.99 25.19 2.69
C ARG A 30 -2.97 26.01 3.52
N VAL A 31 -2.99 27.32 3.29
CA VAL A 31 -3.91 28.23 3.95
C VAL A 31 -4.90 28.72 2.91
N PHE A 32 -6.18 28.49 3.16
CA PHE A 32 -7.27 28.86 2.28
C PHE A 32 -8.11 29.98 2.93
N ALA A 33 -8.82 30.75 2.11
CA ALA A 33 -9.90 31.62 2.58
C ALA A 33 -10.98 30.78 3.29
N ASP A 34 -11.72 31.37 4.24
CA ASP A 34 -12.81 30.67 4.93
C ASP A 34 -14.15 30.73 4.19
N GLN A 35 -14.24 31.54 3.14
CA GLN A 35 -15.41 31.66 2.27
C GLN A 35 -15.04 31.30 0.83
N PRO A 36 -15.96 30.64 0.09
CA PRO A 36 -15.80 30.42 -1.33
C PRO A 36 -15.93 31.73 -2.11
N GLU A 37 -15.22 31.82 -3.23
CA GLU A 37 -15.43 32.84 -4.24
C GLU A 37 -16.79 32.68 -4.94
N ALA A 38 -17.17 33.65 -5.77
CA ALA A 38 -18.44 33.63 -6.51
C ALA A 38 -18.62 32.39 -7.42
N ASN A 39 -17.52 31.75 -7.82
CA ASN A 39 -17.49 30.51 -8.61
C ASN A 39 -17.57 29.23 -7.76
N GLY A 40 -17.65 29.34 -6.42
CA GLY A 40 -17.68 28.22 -5.49
C GLY A 40 -16.30 27.69 -5.07
N ALA A 41 -15.19 28.18 -5.64
CA ALA A 41 -13.85 27.76 -5.29
C ALA A 41 -13.39 28.39 -3.97
N ILE A 42 -12.63 27.64 -3.15
CA ILE A 42 -11.97 28.20 -1.97
C ILE A 42 -10.57 28.66 -2.36
N ALA A 43 -10.30 29.96 -2.26
CA ALA A 43 -9.03 30.55 -2.67
C ALA A 43 -7.85 30.05 -1.81
N LEU A 44 -6.79 29.55 -2.46
CA LEU A 44 -5.51 29.28 -1.80
C LEU A 44 -4.77 30.61 -1.59
N ILE A 45 -4.53 30.97 -0.32
CA ILE A 45 -3.88 32.22 0.06
C ILE A 45 -2.36 32.06 0.06
N THR A 46 -1.87 30.95 0.62
CA THR A 46 -0.44 30.64 0.68
C THR A 46 -0.22 29.17 0.99
N GLU A 47 0.97 28.65 0.70
CA GLU A 47 1.39 27.31 1.05
C GLU A 47 2.87 27.26 1.39
N SER A 48 3.29 26.24 2.14
CA SER A 48 4.70 25.96 2.40
C SER A 48 4.91 24.46 2.63
N ARG A 49 6.12 23.99 2.30
CA ARG A 49 6.60 22.64 2.60
C ARG A 49 7.59 22.60 3.77
N ASP A 50 7.85 23.75 4.40
CA ASP A 50 8.69 23.82 5.57
C ASP A 50 8.02 23.13 6.76
N ALA A 51 8.82 22.57 7.66
CA ALA A 51 8.29 21.89 8.84
C ALA A 51 7.60 22.86 9.82
N ALA A 52 8.09 24.11 9.88
CA ALA A 52 7.56 25.16 10.73
C ALA A 52 7.54 26.52 10.00
N PRO A 53 6.60 26.74 9.06
CA PRO A 53 6.58 27.96 8.26
C PRO A 53 6.13 29.18 9.07
N THR A 54 6.57 30.34 8.62
CA THR A 54 6.04 31.64 9.06
C THR A 54 5.38 32.32 7.88
N PHE A 55 4.09 32.60 7.99
CA PHE A 55 3.33 33.37 7.00
C PHE A 55 3.07 34.79 7.50
N ALA A 56 2.82 35.71 6.58
CA ALA A 56 2.29 37.04 6.89
C ALA A 56 0.86 37.12 6.34
N LEU A 57 -0.13 37.00 7.21
CA LEU A 57 -1.56 36.97 6.85
C LEU A 57 -2.26 38.23 7.37
N ARG A 58 -3.27 38.71 6.65
CA ARG A 58 -4.12 39.79 7.18
C ARG A 58 -4.99 39.26 8.31
N PRO A 59 -5.43 40.09 9.27
CA PRO A 59 -6.43 39.68 10.24
C PRO A 59 -7.69 39.19 9.53
N GLY A 60 -8.25 38.09 10.01
CA GLY A 60 -9.38 37.41 9.40
C GLY A 60 -9.36 35.91 9.64
N THR A 61 -10.27 35.22 8.97
CA THR A 61 -10.53 33.81 9.20
C THR A 61 -10.07 32.97 8.03
N TYR A 62 -9.45 31.82 8.32
CA TYR A 62 -8.81 30.97 7.33
C TYR A 62 -9.07 29.49 7.61
N ILE A 63 -8.95 28.65 6.59
CA ILE A 63 -8.84 27.20 6.74
C ILE A 63 -7.38 26.78 6.53
N VAL A 64 -6.76 26.21 7.55
CA VAL A 64 -5.41 25.68 7.49
C VAL A 64 -5.47 24.18 7.27
N HIS A 65 -5.00 23.74 6.11
CA HIS A 65 -4.85 22.34 5.77
C HIS A 65 -3.39 21.91 5.94
N THR A 66 -3.17 20.83 6.68
CA THR A 66 -1.84 20.26 6.95
C THR A 66 -1.83 18.82 6.47
N ALA A 67 -0.95 18.50 5.53
CA ALA A 67 -0.73 17.13 5.07
C ALA A 67 0.65 16.59 5.48
N PHE A 68 0.72 15.30 5.81
CA PHE A 68 1.92 14.53 6.12
C PHE A 68 1.74 13.09 5.60
N GLY A 69 2.30 12.79 4.43
CA GLY A 69 2.06 11.50 3.75
C GLY A 69 0.57 11.32 3.44
N THR A 70 -0.05 10.23 3.94
CA THR A 70 -1.49 10.00 3.77
C THR A 70 -2.33 10.64 4.89
N VAL A 71 -1.70 11.28 5.88
CA VAL A 71 -2.39 11.99 6.96
C VAL A 71 -2.67 13.41 6.50
N ALA A 72 -3.91 13.85 6.63
CA ALA A 72 -4.30 15.24 6.37
C ALA A 72 -5.32 15.71 7.40
N GLN A 73 -5.23 16.97 7.79
CA GLN A 73 -6.17 17.65 8.69
C GLN A 73 -6.45 19.06 8.17
N ALA A 74 -7.67 19.54 8.36
CA ALA A 74 -8.06 20.91 8.09
C ALA A 74 -8.68 21.53 9.36
N GLN A 75 -8.24 22.73 9.71
CA GLN A 75 -8.74 23.46 10.88
C GLN A 75 -9.04 24.91 10.51
N LYS A 76 -10.20 25.41 10.96
CA LYS A 76 -10.52 26.83 10.88
C LYS A 76 -9.73 27.59 11.94
N VAL A 77 -9.07 28.69 11.55
CA VAL A 77 -8.30 29.56 12.45
C VAL A 77 -8.73 31.01 12.26
N GLU A 78 -8.71 31.76 13.34
CA GLU A 78 -8.99 33.20 13.35
C GLU A 78 -7.69 33.93 13.70
N ILE A 79 -7.23 34.77 12.78
CA ILE A 79 -5.99 35.52 12.88
C ILE A 79 -6.33 36.96 13.28
N GLY A 80 -5.83 37.38 14.43
CA GLY A 80 -5.93 38.76 14.90
C GLY A 80 -4.80 39.64 14.34
N THR A 81 -4.55 40.79 14.98
CA THR A 81 -3.47 41.72 14.63
C THR A 81 -2.14 41.43 15.34
N GLY A 82 -2.15 40.59 16.37
CA GLY A 82 -0.96 40.19 17.12
C GLY A 82 -0.38 38.86 16.64
N PRO A 83 0.91 38.57 16.90
CA PRO A 83 1.55 37.32 16.48
C PRO A 83 0.73 36.08 16.84
N PHE A 84 0.55 35.20 15.86
CA PHE A 84 -0.25 33.99 16.00
C PHE A 84 0.64 32.75 15.88
N ARG A 85 0.39 31.75 16.71
CA ARG A 85 1.05 30.44 16.61
C ARG A 85 0.02 29.33 16.79
N GLN A 86 0.08 28.32 15.93
CA GLN A 86 -0.75 27.13 16.04
C GLN A 86 0.07 25.87 15.82
N THR A 87 -0.03 24.94 16.77
CA THR A 87 0.49 23.58 16.65
C THR A 87 -0.62 22.64 16.22
N MET A 88 -0.41 21.89 15.12
CA MET A 88 -1.35 20.87 14.66
C MET A 88 -0.97 19.50 15.25
N VAL A 89 -1.93 18.82 15.87
CA VAL A 89 -1.73 17.45 16.40
C VAL A 89 -2.30 16.45 15.40
N LEU A 90 -1.41 15.79 14.66
CA LEU A 90 -1.81 14.95 13.52
C LEU A 90 -2.39 13.60 13.93
N ASN A 91 -2.14 13.16 15.17
CA ASN A 91 -2.39 11.79 15.63
C ASN A 91 -1.83 10.76 14.64
N ALA A 92 -0.60 11.00 14.17
CA ALA A 92 0.04 10.22 13.11
C ALA A 92 1.03 9.21 13.72
N GLY A 93 0.91 7.95 13.32
CA GLY A 93 1.96 6.94 13.44
C GLY A 93 2.56 6.65 12.07
N ALA A 94 3.38 5.61 11.99
CA ALA A 94 3.94 5.11 10.76
C ALA A 94 3.84 3.59 10.69
N LEU A 95 3.64 3.05 9.49
CA LEU A 95 3.64 1.63 9.21
C LEU A 95 4.76 1.31 8.24
N LYS A 96 5.56 0.30 8.56
CA LYS A 96 6.53 -0.31 7.65
C LYS A 96 6.18 -1.78 7.49
N LEU A 97 5.93 -2.18 6.24
CA LEU A 97 5.56 -3.54 5.88
C LEU A 97 6.68 -4.21 5.11
N VAL A 98 7.02 -5.44 5.47
CA VAL A 98 7.87 -6.33 4.68
C VAL A 98 7.19 -7.68 4.53
N GLY A 99 7.52 -8.43 3.49
CA GLY A 99 6.97 -9.77 3.26
C GLY A 99 8.06 -10.82 3.23
N LYS A 100 7.78 -11.99 3.80
CA LYS A 100 8.69 -13.14 3.83
C LYS A 100 8.01 -14.42 3.37
N VAL A 101 8.81 -15.34 2.86
CA VAL A 101 8.42 -16.74 2.63
C VAL A 101 9.48 -17.63 3.28
N GLY A 102 9.09 -18.39 4.31
CA GLY A 102 10.05 -18.95 5.24
C GLY A 102 10.91 -17.81 5.83
N GLU A 103 12.23 -17.94 5.72
CA GLU A 103 13.19 -16.92 6.19
C GLU A 103 13.62 -15.91 5.10
N ARG A 104 13.18 -16.10 3.85
CA ARG A 104 13.59 -15.25 2.71
C ARG A 104 12.68 -14.03 2.60
N ASP A 105 13.28 -12.85 2.42
CA ASP A 105 12.53 -11.64 2.06
C ASP A 105 11.98 -11.75 0.63
N ILE A 106 10.75 -11.27 0.42
CA ILE A 106 10.14 -11.16 -0.90
C ILE A 106 10.53 -9.80 -1.51
N PRO A 107 11.07 -9.77 -2.75
CA PRO A 107 11.38 -8.52 -3.43
C PRO A 107 10.13 -7.68 -3.76
N ASN A 108 10.25 -6.34 -3.70
CA ASN A 108 9.18 -5.40 -4.03
C ASN A 108 8.54 -5.63 -5.41
N ALA A 109 9.32 -6.07 -6.40
CA ALA A 109 8.79 -6.37 -7.74
C ALA A 109 7.72 -7.48 -7.75
N ARG A 110 7.60 -8.26 -6.67
CA ARG A 110 6.63 -9.34 -6.53
C ARG A 110 5.74 -9.16 -5.31
N LEU A 111 5.83 -8.06 -4.58
CA LEU A 111 5.11 -7.86 -3.33
C LEU A 111 4.46 -6.49 -3.31
N ALA A 112 3.15 -6.48 -3.06
CA ALA A 112 2.39 -5.26 -2.94
C ALA A 112 1.46 -5.34 -1.73
N PHE A 113 1.21 -4.18 -1.12
CA PHE A 113 0.25 -4.04 -0.04
C PHE A 113 -0.83 -3.04 -0.41
N ASP A 114 -2.09 -3.44 -0.29
CA ASP A 114 -3.21 -2.50 -0.26
C ASP A 114 -3.61 -2.27 1.21
N ILE A 115 -3.78 -1.01 1.58
CA ILE A 115 -4.03 -0.54 2.94
C ILE A 115 -5.40 0.11 2.98
N PHE A 116 -6.27 -0.39 3.85
CA PHE A 116 -7.62 0.12 4.08
C PHE A 116 -7.76 0.61 5.51
N ALA A 117 -8.50 1.69 5.72
CA ALA A 117 -8.84 2.17 7.05
C ALA A 117 -9.97 1.34 7.66
N GLY A 118 -9.90 1.08 8.96
CA GLY A 118 -10.81 0.18 9.68
C GLY A 118 -10.26 -1.24 9.78
N GLY A 119 -10.89 -2.05 10.63
CA GLY A 119 -10.69 -3.50 10.69
C GLY A 119 -11.57 -4.26 9.71
N LEU A 120 -11.20 -5.52 9.43
CA LEU A 120 -11.93 -6.41 8.51
C LEU A 120 -13.40 -6.62 8.93
N PHE A 121 -13.71 -6.47 10.22
CA PHE A 121 -15.02 -6.77 10.81
C PHE A 121 -15.82 -5.53 11.23
N ASP A 122 -15.39 -4.33 10.83
CA ASP A 122 -16.06 -3.07 11.24
C ASP A 122 -17.42 -2.84 10.54
N GLY A 123 -17.84 -3.74 9.65
CA GLY A 123 -19.18 -3.75 9.04
C GLY A 123 -19.47 -2.65 8.02
N GLY A 124 -18.53 -1.73 7.81
CA GLY A 124 -18.57 -0.69 6.77
C GLY A 124 -17.80 -1.09 5.50
N GLU A 125 -18.03 -0.35 4.41
CA GLU A 125 -17.22 -0.53 3.19
C GLU A 125 -15.75 -0.20 3.47
N PRO A 126 -14.79 -1.06 3.05
CA PRO A 126 -13.37 -0.80 3.24
C PRO A 126 -12.95 0.50 2.54
N ARG A 127 -12.46 1.48 3.31
CA ARG A 127 -11.97 2.73 2.75
C ARG A 127 -10.50 2.59 2.37
N LEU A 128 -10.21 2.50 1.09
CA LEU A 128 -8.84 2.44 0.57
C LEU A 128 -8.06 3.69 0.96
N VAL A 129 -6.87 3.49 1.53
CA VAL A 129 -5.94 4.56 1.94
C VAL A 129 -4.75 4.60 0.99
N MET A 130 -4.19 3.44 0.67
CA MET A 130 -3.06 3.32 -0.25
C MET A 130 -3.17 2.00 -0.99
N ARG A 131 -2.88 2.05 -2.29
CA ARG A 131 -2.87 0.88 -3.17
C ARG A 131 -1.43 0.62 -3.62
N GLN A 132 -1.05 -0.65 -3.67
CA GLN A 132 0.26 -1.12 -4.12
C GLN A 132 1.42 -0.42 -3.40
N ALA A 133 1.30 -0.26 -2.08
CA ALA A 133 2.38 0.24 -1.25
C ALA A 133 3.61 -0.69 -1.36
N PRO A 134 4.82 -0.15 -1.65
CA PRO A 134 6.05 -0.94 -1.70
C PRO A 134 6.43 -1.47 -0.32
N ALA A 135 7.10 -2.62 -0.27
CA ALA A 135 7.67 -3.11 0.97
C ALA A 135 8.89 -2.27 1.39
N GLY A 136 9.06 -2.13 2.70
CA GLY A 136 10.13 -1.36 3.32
C GLY A 136 9.86 0.14 3.44
N ASP A 137 8.87 0.68 2.71
CA ASP A 137 8.47 2.08 2.81
C ASP A 137 7.87 2.41 4.17
N LEU A 138 8.11 3.63 4.63
CA LEU A 138 7.55 4.15 5.87
C LEU A 138 6.32 5.01 5.55
N ILE A 139 5.14 4.47 5.85
CA ILE A 139 3.86 5.05 5.45
C ILE A 139 3.24 5.74 6.65
N ALA A 140 3.10 7.06 6.60
CA ALA A 140 2.42 7.82 7.65
C ALA A 140 0.92 7.55 7.61
N LEU A 141 0.35 7.12 8.73
CA LEU A 141 -1.07 6.80 8.90
C LEU A 141 -1.61 7.47 10.16
N THR A 142 -2.90 7.83 10.18
CA THR A 142 -3.55 8.27 11.41
C THR A 142 -3.63 7.12 12.42
N GLU A 143 -3.70 7.41 13.71
CA GLU A 143 -3.96 6.42 14.73
C GLU A 143 -5.28 5.71 14.44
N GLY A 144 -5.27 4.37 14.52
CA GLY A 144 -6.41 3.55 14.12
C GLY A 144 -6.02 2.11 13.85
N THR A 145 -7.01 1.31 13.45
CA THR A 145 -6.81 -0.04 12.95
C THR A 145 -6.92 -0.01 11.43
N TYR A 146 -6.06 -0.77 10.75
CA TYR A 146 -5.99 -0.83 9.31
C TYR A 146 -6.00 -2.27 8.83
N HIS A 147 -6.81 -2.53 7.82
CA HIS A 147 -6.84 -3.80 7.12
C HIS A 147 -5.83 -3.77 5.98
N ILE A 148 -4.91 -4.74 5.98
CA ILE A 148 -3.83 -4.88 5.01
C ILE A 148 -4.09 -6.11 4.15
N VAL A 149 -4.09 -5.92 2.84
CA VAL A 149 -4.10 -7.00 1.85
C VAL A 149 -2.71 -7.08 1.23
N SER A 150 -1.97 -8.13 1.53
CA SER A 150 -0.65 -8.39 0.97
C SER A 150 -0.76 -9.40 -0.16
N VAL A 151 -0.30 -9.04 -1.36
CA VAL A 151 -0.29 -9.92 -2.53
C VAL A 151 1.16 -10.26 -2.88
N TYR A 152 1.45 -11.56 -2.99
CA TYR A 152 2.75 -12.06 -3.40
C TYR A 152 2.65 -12.73 -4.78
N GLY A 153 3.36 -12.16 -5.75
CA GLY A 153 3.37 -12.61 -7.14
C GLY A 153 2.05 -12.29 -7.84
N ASP A 154 1.63 -13.19 -8.71
CA ASP A 154 0.69 -12.88 -9.79
C ASP A 154 -0.41 -13.95 -9.97
N ALA A 155 -0.66 -14.75 -8.94
CA ALA A 155 -1.77 -15.70 -8.88
C ALA A 155 -2.53 -15.55 -7.55
N ASN A 156 -2.62 -16.60 -6.73
CA ASN A 156 -3.54 -16.64 -5.58
C ASN A 156 -2.90 -16.39 -4.20
N ALA A 157 -1.58 -16.13 -4.12
CA ALA A 157 -0.92 -15.92 -2.84
C ALA A 157 -1.25 -14.54 -2.24
N THR A 158 -2.32 -14.49 -1.45
CA THR A 158 -2.81 -13.27 -0.77
C THR A 158 -2.97 -13.52 0.73
N ILE A 159 -2.49 -12.59 1.56
CA ILE A 159 -2.70 -12.58 3.01
C ILE A 159 -3.45 -11.32 3.41
N ARG A 160 -4.33 -11.48 4.39
CA ARG A 160 -5.11 -10.40 5.01
C ARG A 160 -4.77 -10.30 6.50
N ALA A 161 -4.52 -9.09 6.97
CA ALA A 161 -4.19 -8.85 8.38
C ALA A 161 -4.70 -7.47 8.83
N ASP A 162 -5.10 -7.38 10.10
CA ASP A 162 -5.43 -6.10 10.72
C ASP A 162 -4.26 -5.64 11.59
N ILE A 163 -3.84 -4.38 11.42
CA ILE A 163 -2.70 -3.77 12.12
C ILE A 163 -3.16 -2.51 12.82
N ARG A 164 -2.81 -2.39 14.11
CA ARG A 164 -3.08 -1.17 14.89
C ARG A 164 -1.90 -0.20 14.82
N ILE A 165 -2.19 1.02 14.38
CA ILE A 165 -1.27 2.14 14.34
C ILE A 165 -1.50 3.01 15.57
N ARG A 166 -0.41 3.42 16.23
CA ARG A 166 -0.42 4.32 17.39
C ARG A 166 0.30 5.61 17.05
N ALA A 167 -0.24 6.75 17.51
CA ALA A 167 0.35 8.04 17.23
C ALA A 167 1.76 8.17 17.85
N GLY A 168 2.70 8.75 17.08
CA GLY A 168 4.09 8.95 17.48
C GLY A 168 4.93 7.68 17.55
N GLN A 169 4.50 6.57 16.96
CA GLN A 169 5.23 5.31 16.89
C GLN A 169 5.36 4.81 15.45
N VAL A 170 6.43 4.06 15.21
CA VAL A 170 6.59 3.24 14.00
C VAL A 170 6.17 1.82 14.34
N THR A 171 5.24 1.28 13.57
CA THR A 171 4.84 -0.13 13.61
C THR A 171 5.58 -0.86 12.49
N ASP A 172 6.53 -1.70 12.85
CA ASP A 172 7.20 -2.62 11.93
C ASP A 172 6.43 -3.95 11.90
N ALA A 173 5.98 -4.37 10.71
CA ALA A 173 5.23 -5.60 10.53
C ALA A 173 5.80 -6.44 9.39
N THR A 174 5.97 -7.75 9.65
CA THR A 174 6.40 -8.73 8.66
C THR A 174 5.22 -9.64 8.32
N ILE A 175 4.85 -9.71 7.05
CA ILE A 175 3.81 -10.60 6.54
C ILE A 175 4.44 -11.89 6.02
N HIS A 176 4.15 -13.01 6.66
CA HIS A 176 4.68 -14.32 6.30
C HIS A 176 3.76 -15.04 5.31
N HIS A 177 4.14 -15.01 4.04
CA HIS A 177 3.47 -15.74 2.95
C HIS A 177 3.75 -17.23 3.00
N ARG A 178 2.69 -18.04 2.90
CA ARG A 178 2.76 -19.49 2.68
C ARG A 178 2.54 -19.77 1.20
N ALA A 179 3.60 -19.61 0.41
CA ALA A 179 3.55 -19.71 -1.04
C ALA A 179 4.89 -20.14 -1.62
N ALA A 180 4.94 -20.53 -2.89
CA ALA A 180 6.17 -20.77 -3.62
C ALA A 180 6.03 -20.41 -5.10
N ASN A 181 7.17 -20.19 -5.76
CA ASN A 181 7.20 -20.01 -7.20
C ASN A 181 7.10 -21.37 -7.89
N VAL A 182 6.14 -21.51 -8.80
CA VAL A 182 5.93 -22.72 -9.61
C VAL A 182 6.19 -22.38 -11.06
N SER A 183 7.10 -23.12 -11.68
CA SER A 183 7.33 -23.10 -13.13
C SER A 183 6.80 -24.39 -13.73
N LEU A 184 6.17 -24.29 -14.90
CA LEU A 184 5.59 -25.43 -15.60
C LEU A 184 6.36 -25.67 -16.88
N ARG A 185 6.50 -26.94 -17.27
CA ARG A 185 6.96 -27.31 -18.62
C ARG A 185 6.30 -28.60 -19.08
N LEU A 186 5.96 -28.66 -20.36
CA LEU A 186 5.43 -29.85 -21.02
C LEU A 186 6.61 -30.52 -21.70
N VAL A 187 6.83 -31.82 -21.50
CA VAL A 187 8.01 -32.53 -22.03
C VAL A 187 7.58 -33.74 -22.86
N LYS A 188 8.35 -34.06 -23.90
CA LYS A 188 8.12 -35.23 -24.77
C LYS A 188 8.48 -36.53 -24.05
N GLU A 189 7.65 -37.57 -24.24
CA GLU A 189 7.91 -38.99 -23.94
C GLU A 189 8.11 -39.36 -22.45
N ARG A 190 8.95 -38.65 -21.71
CA ARG A 190 9.32 -38.92 -20.31
C ARG A 190 9.72 -37.66 -19.55
N GLU A 191 9.77 -37.75 -18.22
CA GLU A 191 10.36 -36.69 -17.39
C GLU A 191 11.82 -36.44 -17.81
N GLY A 192 12.21 -35.16 -17.87
CA GLY A 192 13.51 -34.73 -18.40
C GLY A 192 13.61 -34.74 -19.93
N GLY A 193 12.54 -35.09 -20.65
CA GLY A 193 12.46 -34.98 -22.11
C GLY A 193 12.53 -33.53 -22.60
N GLU A 194 12.62 -33.37 -23.93
CA GLU A 194 12.67 -32.06 -24.56
C GLU A 194 11.40 -31.24 -24.27
N PRO A 195 11.52 -29.96 -23.89
CA PRO A 195 10.37 -29.10 -23.62
C PRO A 195 9.59 -28.79 -24.90
N ILE A 196 8.26 -28.85 -24.80
CA ILE A 196 7.32 -28.47 -25.85
C ILE A 196 6.90 -27.01 -25.61
N GLY A 197 7.17 -26.17 -26.61
CA GLY A 197 6.74 -24.78 -26.61
C GLY A 197 5.26 -24.60 -26.94
N ASN A 198 4.74 -23.39 -26.69
CA ASN A 198 3.39 -22.97 -27.06
C ASN A 198 2.24 -23.84 -26.51
N ALA A 199 2.48 -24.58 -25.43
CA ALA A 199 1.40 -25.23 -24.70
C ALA A 199 0.54 -24.16 -24.00
N ALA A 200 -0.78 -24.34 -24.05
CA ALA A 200 -1.73 -23.56 -23.27
C ALA A 200 -1.94 -24.23 -21.92
N TRP A 201 -1.68 -23.49 -20.85
CA TRP A 201 -1.69 -23.97 -19.48
C TRP A 201 -2.87 -23.41 -18.70
N THR A 202 -3.48 -24.27 -17.90
CA THR A 202 -4.48 -23.89 -16.90
C THR A 202 -4.08 -24.55 -15.58
N VAL A 203 -4.00 -23.77 -14.51
CA VAL A 203 -3.80 -24.27 -13.14
C VAL A 203 -5.09 -24.12 -12.36
N LEU A 204 -5.54 -25.21 -11.74
CA LEU A 204 -6.80 -25.31 -11.01
C LEU A 204 -6.59 -25.65 -9.54
N THR A 205 -7.52 -25.21 -8.69
CA THR A 205 -7.72 -25.76 -7.34
C THR A 205 -8.27 -27.20 -7.44
N PRO A 206 -8.25 -27.99 -6.35
CA PRO A 206 -8.88 -29.31 -6.34
C PRO A 206 -10.40 -29.26 -6.60
N GLY A 207 -11.04 -28.13 -6.30
CA GLY A 207 -12.46 -27.88 -6.58
C GLY A 207 -12.76 -27.54 -8.05
N GLY A 208 -11.74 -27.35 -8.88
CA GLY A 208 -11.87 -27.02 -10.30
C GLY A 208 -11.88 -25.52 -10.61
N ASP A 209 -11.68 -24.65 -9.61
CA ASP A 209 -11.57 -23.21 -9.83
C ASP A 209 -10.30 -22.88 -10.58
N VAL A 210 -10.41 -22.07 -11.63
CA VAL A 210 -9.26 -21.60 -12.40
C VAL A 210 -8.50 -20.55 -11.61
N ILE A 211 -7.24 -20.86 -11.29
CA ILE A 211 -6.32 -19.92 -10.63
C ILE A 211 -5.59 -19.07 -11.66
N LYS A 212 -5.08 -19.70 -12.73
CA LYS A 212 -4.30 -19.01 -13.75
C LYS A 212 -4.30 -19.74 -15.08
N GLU A 213 -4.31 -18.94 -16.14
CA GLU A 213 -4.09 -19.38 -17.51
C GLU A 213 -2.84 -18.73 -18.07
N SER A 214 -2.10 -19.46 -18.90
CA SER A 214 -0.88 -18.95 -19.54
C SER A 214 -0.57 -19.73 -20.82
N ILE A 215 0.30 -19.19 -21.67
CA ILE A 215 0.78 -19.85 -22.89
C ILE A 215 2.30 -19.74 -22.92
N GLY A 216 2.99 -20.84 -23.18
CA GLY A 216 4.44 -20.84 -23.34
C GLY A 216 5.10 -22.16 -22.96
N ALA A 217 6.41 -22.21 -23.19
CA ALA A 217 7.25 -23.35 -22.83
C ALA A 217 7.52 -23.45 -21.32
N PHE A 218 7.65 -22.29 -20.66
CA PHE A 218 8.06 -22.17 -19.25
C PHE A 218 7.27 -21.10 -18.48
N PRO A 219 5.92 -21.14 -18.45
CA PRO A 219 5.19 -20.18 -17.63
C PRO A 219 5.52 -20.39 -16.15
N SER A 220 5.62 -19.28 -15.42
CA SER A 220 5.84 -19.27 -13.97
C SER A 220 4.76 -18.48 -13.27
N MET A 221 4.47 -18.84 -12.02
CA MET A 221 3.50 -18.15 -11.16
C MET A 221 3.81 -18.40 -9.69
N VAL A 222 3.30 -17.55 -8.82
CA VAL A 222 3.41 -17.74 -7.36
C VAL A 222 2.09 -18.30 -6.82
N LEU A 223 2.12 -19.53 -6.30
CA LEU A 223 0.94 -20.18 -5.74
C LEU A 223 1.01 -20.24 -4.23
N GLN A 224 -0.13 -20.06 -3.57
CA GLN A 224 -0.29 -20.36 -2.16
C GLN A 224 -0.04 -21.85 -1.90
N GLU A 225 0.45 -22.20 -0.73
CA GLU A 225 0.59 -23.59 -0.29
C GLU A 225 -0.73 -24.36 -0.41
N GLY A 226 -0.69 -25.55 -1.00
CA GLY A 226 -1.87 -26.36 -1.25
C GLY A 226 -1.70 -27.35 -2.40
N GLU A 227 -2.76 -28.11 -2.66
CA GLU A 227 -2.87 -29.05 -3.78
C GLU A 227 -3.41 -28.34 -5.03
N TYR A 228 -2.89 -28.70 -6.20
CA TYR A 228 -3.28 -28.13 -7.48
C TYR A 228 -3.29 -29.16 -8.60
N LEU A 229 -3.98 -28.83 -9.69
CA LEU A 229 -3.94 -29.56 -10.96
C LEU A 229 -3.41 -28.63 -12.06
N ALA A 230 -2.31 -29.01 -12.70
CA ALA A 230 -1.85 -28.37 -13.92
C ALA A 230 -2.42 -29.12 -15.13
N ILE A 231 -2.98 -28.38 -16.09
CA ILE A 231 -3.49 -28.87 -17.35
C ILE A 231 -2.72 -28.17 -18.47
N ALA A 232 -2.10 -28.95 -19.36
CA ALA A 232 -1.43 -28.48 -20.56
C ALA A 232 -2.22 -28.94 -21.79
N ARG A 233 -2.57 -28.02 -22.68
CA ARG A 233 -3.18 -28.30 -23.98
C ARG A 233 -2.18 -27.97 -25.08
N TYR A 234 -1.92 -28.94 -25.95
CA TYR A 234 -1.00 -28.82 -27.07
C TYR A 234 -1.49 -29.65 -28.25
N GLU A 235 -1.56 -29.06 -29.45
CA GLU A 235 -2.01 -29.72 -30.69
C GLU A 235 -3.33 -30.52 -30.52
N GLY A 236 -4.31 -29.94 -29.82
CA GLY A 236 -5.62 -30.57 -29.58
C GLY A 236 -5.63 -31.68 -28.52
N ARG A 237 -4.47 -32.03 -27.95
CA ARG A 237 -4.31 -33.01 -26.88
C ARG A 237 -4.26 -32.33 -25.52
N VAL A 238 -4.72 -33.02 -24.49
CA VAL A 238 -4.75 -32.53 -23.10
C VAL A 238 -3.93 -33.45 -22.22
N PHE A 239 -3.02 -32.87 -21.45
CA PHE A 239 -2.16 -33.54 -20.48
C PHE A 239 -2.37 -32.88 -19.13
N ASN A 240 -2.31 -33.64 -18.03
CA ASN A 240 -2.50 -33.06 -16.71
C ASN A 240 -1.64 -33.75 -15.65
N ARG A 241 -1.35 -33.02 -14.57
CA ARG A 241 -0.60 -33.52 -13.42
C ARG A 241 -1.05 -32.83 -12.15
N LYS A 242 -1.38 -33.62 -11.12
CA LYS A 242 -1.57 -33.12 -9.76
C LYS A 242 -0.22 -32.82 -9.10
N PHE A 243 -0.15 -31.78 -8.30
CA PHE A 243 1.05 -31.39 -7.57
C PHE A 243 0.72 -30.68 -6.26
N GLN A 244 1.66 -30.72 -5.32
CA GLN A 244 1.59 -30.02 -4.05
C GLN A 244 2.56 -28.83 -4.09
N VAL A 245 2.10 -27.69 -3.62
CA VAL A 245 2.94 -26.53 -3.33
C VAL A 245 3.24 -26.52 -1.84
N GLU A 246 4.51 -26.43 -1.48
CA GLU A 246 4.99 -26.26 -0.11
C GLU A 246 5.59 -24.85 0.04
N ALA A 247 5.27 -24.17 1.15
CA ALA A 247 5.74 -22.81 1.37
C ALA A 247 7.28 -22.70 1.29
N GLY A 248 7.76 -21.77 0.47
CA GLY A 248 9.19 -21.50 0.31
C GLY A 248 9.97 -22.54 -0.48
N LYS A 249 9.34 -23.58 -1.01
CA LYS A 249 9.97 -24.58 -1.88
C LYS A 249 9.53 -24.35 -3.31
N ASP A 250 10.34 -23.61 -4.06
CA ASP A 250 10.07 -23.35 -5.46
C ASP A 250 10.06 -24.68 -6.25
N LEU A 251 9.12 -24.82 -7.18
CA LEU A 251 8.82 -26.07 -7.87
C LEU A 251 8.95 -25.89 -9.39
N GLU A 252 9.61 -26.85 -10.04
CA GLU A 252 9.57 -27.02 -11.48
C GLU A 252 8.74 -28.26 -11.82
N LEU A 253 7.51 -28.05 -12.26
CA LEU A 253 6.57 -29.11 -12.58
C LEU A 253 6.70 -29.53 -14.05
N GLN A 254 6.90 -30.82 -14.28
CA GLN A 254 6.92 -31.40 -15.61
C GLN A 254 5.62 -32.14 -15.88
N VAL A 255 4.93 -31.82 -16.97
CA VAL A 255 3.84 -32.63 -17.50
C VAL A 255 4.38 -33.41 -18.70
N VAL A 256 4.12 -34.71 -18.77
CA VAL A 256 4.66 -35.55 -19.85
C VAL A 256 3.61 -35.73 -20.94
N ALA A 257 3.94 -35.35 -22.17
CA ALA A 257 3.19 -35.67 -23.36
C ALA A 257 3.49 -37.12 -23.77
N ARG A 258 2.75 -38.05 -23.17
CA ARG A 258 2.75 -39.47 -23.56
C ARG A 258 1.97 -39.70 -24.84
#